data_AF-A0A3D5U9I0-F1
#
_entry.id   AF-A0A3D5U9I0-F1
#
_cell.length_a   1.000
_cell.length_b   1.000
_cell.length_c   1.000
_cell.angle_alpha   90.00
_cell.angle_beta   90.00
_cell.angle_gamma   90.00
#
_symmetry.space_group_name_H-M   'P 1'
#
loop_
_entity.id
_entity.type
_entity.pdbx_description
1 polymer ?
#
loop_
_entity_poly.entity_id
_entity_poly.type
_entity_poly.pdbx_seq_one_letter_code
_entity_poly.pdbx_strand_id
1 'polypeptide(L)'
;PIPSYSAVKIGGKRAYSLARQGIKVDMPVREVRIWDFEVLSEIENKRFVYRAKVSKGTYIRALSEYIAGELGTVGMTTRLRRTAIADISVAEACTVQELADDPQTKVIDAARILSHLPSIELDQAQTARFSHGMRLPTELSDTADMAVYSAAGRFLGIAKIASGDIYPQLVIDGDLP
;
A
#
# COMPACT_ATOMS: atom_id res chain seq x y z
N PRO A 1 -17.55 5.58 -9.98
CA PRO A 1 -17.45 4.24 -10.63
C PRO A 1 -15.99 3.94 -10.95
N ILE A 2 -15.59 2.67 -10.97
CA ILE A 2 -14.22 2.31 -11.42
C ILE A 2 -14.10 2.56 -12.93
N PRO A 3 -12.99 3.18 -13.42
CA PRO A 3 -12.79 3.37 -14.86
C PRO A 3 -12.76 2.05 -15.62
N SER A 4 -13.37 2.01 -16.81
CA SER A 4 -13.34 0.86 -17.72
C SER A 4 -11.91 0.45 -18.11
N TYR A 5 -11.03 1.43 -18.28
CA TYR A 5 -9.59 1.21 -18.43
C TYR A 5 -8.91 1.02 -17.07
N SER A 6 -9.22 -0.10 -16.42
CA SER A 6 -8.64 -0.53 -15.14
C SER A 6 -8.26 -2.01 -15.15
N ALA A 7 -7.43 -2.40 -14.18
CA ALA A 7 -7.03 -3.80 -13.99
C ALA A 7 -8.08 -4.63 -13.23
N VAL A 8 -9.26 -4.08 -12.87
CA VAL A 8 -10.31 -4.87 -12.20
C VAL A 8 -10.76 -6.01 -13.11
N LYS A 9 -11.05 -7.19 -12.53
CA LYS A 9 -11.59 -8.31 -13.29
C LYS A 9 -13.12 -8.26 -13.29
N ILE A 10 -13.72 -8.41 -14.45
CA ILE A 10 -15.17 -8.55 -14.69
C ILE A 10 -15.37 -9.88 -15.42
N GLY A 11 -16.11 -10.82 -14.81
CA GLY A 11 -16.31 -12.16 -15.38
C GLY A 11 -14.99 -12.90 -15.70
N GLY A 12 -13.97 -12.74 -14.85
CA GLY A 12 -12.64 -13.36 -15.02
C GLY A 12 -11.69 -12.62 -15.98
N LYS A 13 -12.16 -11.68 -16.80
CA LYS A 13 -11.34 -10.89 -17.74
C LYS A 13 -11.02 -9.49 -17.18
N ARG A 14 -9.86 -8.92 -17.51
CA ARG A 14 -9.51 -7.55 -17.10
C ARG A 14 -10.40 -6.52 -17.81
N ALA A 15 -10.89 -5.52 -17.09
CA ALA A 15 -11.80 -4.51 -17.61
C ALA A 15 -11.18 -3.75 -18.81
N TYR A 16 -9.88 -3.40 -18.75
CA TYR A 16 -9.22 -2.75 -19.88
C TYR A 16 -9.21 -3.61 -21.16
N SER A 17 -9.21 -4.95 -21.04
CA SER A 17 -9.28 -5.84 -22.21
C SER A 17 -10.64 -5.78 -22.87
N LEU A 18 -11.72 -5.75 -22.07
CA LEU A 18 -13.09 -5.62 -22.55
C LEU A 18 -13.34 -4.23 -23.16
N ALA A 19 -12.85 -3.17 -22.52
CA ALA A 19 -12.96 -1.81 -23.01
C ALA A 19 -12.26 -1.62 -24.37
N ARG A 20 -11.07 -2.20 -24.56
CA ARG A 20 -10.35 -2.18 -25.85
C ARG A 20 -11.08 -2.93 -26.97
N GLN A 21 -11.94 -3.89 -26.62
CA GLN A 21 -12.80 -4.60 -27.57
C GLN A 21 -14.12 -3.85 -27.83
N GLY A 22 -14.31 -2.65 -27.25
CA GLY A 22 -15.55 -1.90 -27.33
C GLY A 22 -16.70 -2.48 -26.51
N ILE A 23 -16.44 -3.52 -25.69
CA ILE A 23 -17.46 -4.17 -24.87
C ILE A 23 -17.74 -3.27 -23.67
N LYS A 24 -18.95 -2.70 -23.64
CA LYS A 24 -19.45 -1.97 -22.46
C LYS A 24 -19.81 -2.98 -21.38
N VAL A 25 -19.23 -2.79 -20.21
CA VAL A 25 -19.54 -3.57 -19.01
C VAL A 25 -20.00 -2.63 -17.92
N ASP A 26 -20.92 -3.09 -17.09
CA ASP A 26 -21.28 -2.38 -15.88
C ASP A 26 -20.08 -2.42 -14.91
N MET A 27 -19.62 -1.23 -14.53
CA MET A 27 -18.40 -1.09 -13.74
C MET A 27 -18.76 -1.02 -12.26
N PRO A 28 -18.17 -1.86 -11.41
CA PRO A 28 -18.46 -1.83 -9.99
C PRO A 28 -18.13 -0.46 -9.40
N VAL A 29 -18.96 -0.02 -8.47
CA VAL A 29 -18.70 1.14 -7.64
C VAL A 29 -17.90 0.67 -6.42
N ARG A 30 -16.90 1.46 -6.05
CA ARG A 30 -16.10 1.22 -4.85
C ARG A 30 -16.10 2.48 -4.02
N GLU A 31 -16.42 2.33 -2.74
CA GLU A 31 -16.27 3.39 -1.77
C GLU A 31 -14.79 3.67 -1.55
N VAL A 32 -14.45 4.95 -1.55
CA VAL A 32 -13.10 5.45 -1.33
C VAL A 32 -13.17 6.65 -0.41
N ARG A 33 -12.07 6.91 0.29
CA ARG A 33 -11.95 8.07 1.16
C ARG A 33 -10.90 9.03 0.61
N ILE A 34 -11.24 10.31 0.62
CA ILE A 34 -10.29 11.42 0.46
C ILE A 34 -10.00 11.93 1.86
N TRP A 35 -8.77 11.74 2.31
CA TRP A 35 -8.31 12.14 3.64
C TRP A 35 -7.87 13.59 3.68
N ASP A 36 -7.33 14.09 2.56
CA ASP A 36 -6.89 15.46 2.40
C ASP A 36 -7.00 15.86 0.92
N PHE A 37 -7.30 17.12 0.67
CA PHE A 37 -7.46 17.68 -0.67
C PHE A 37 -7.03 19.14 -0.69
N GLU A 38 -6.03 19.43 -1.52
CA GLU A 38 -5.41 20.75 -1.63
C GLU A 38 -5.43 21.20 -3.10
N VAL A 39 -5.98 22.37 -3.35
CA VAL A 39 -5.92 23.03 -4.67
C VAL A 39 -4.59 23.75 -4.78
N LEU A 40 -3.77 23.38 -5.76
CA LEU A 40 -2.40 23.88 -5.89
C LEU A 40 -2.28 25.11 -6.80
N SER A 41 -3.29 25.36 -7.64
CA SER A 41 -3.33 26.52 -8.52
C SER A 41 -4.76 26.90 -8.83
N GLU A 42 -4.97 28.16 -9.19
CA GLU A 42 -6.19 28.57 -9.89
C GLU A 42 -6.33 27.83 -11.23
N ILE A 43 -7.55 27.86 -11.77
CA ILE A 43 -7.82 27.25 -13.07
C ILE A 43 -7.30 28.19 -14.16
N GLU A 44 -6.21 27.79 -14.82
CA GLU A 44 -5.62 28.53 -15.93
C GLU A 44 -5.51 27.66 -17.17
N ASN A 45 -5.82 28.21 -18.34
CA ASN A 45 -5.71 27.49 -19.63
C ASN A 45 -6.41 26.12 -19.62
N LYS A 46 -7.58 26.04 -18.97
CA LYS A 46 -8.35 24.79 -18.77
C LYS A 46 -7.58 23.71 -18.00
N ARG A 47 -6.63 24.11 -17.14
CA ARG A 47 -5.88 23.21 -16.26
C ARG A 47 -6.27 23.49 -14.81
N PHE A 48 -6.56 22.41 -14.10
CA PHE A 48 -6.80 22.41 -12.67
C PHE A 48 -5.78 21.45 -12.04
N VAL A 49 -5.06 21.92 -11.03
CA VAL A 49 -4.00 21.15 -10.37
C VAL A 49 -4.33 21.01 -8.89
N TYR A 50 -4.33 19.78 -8.41
CA TYR A 50 -4.61 19.47 -7.01
C TYR A 50 -3.67 18.38 -6.49
N ARG A 51 -3.56 18.32 -5.17
CA ARG A 51 -2.96 17.22 -4.41
C ARG A 51 -4.05 16.59 -3.56
N ALA A 52 -4.03 15.27 -3.45
CA ALA A 52 -4.98 14.56 -2.60
C ALA A 52 -4.32 13.38 -1.89
N LYS A 53 -4.63 13.22 -0.60
CA LYS A 53 -4.36 12.00 0.17
C LYS A 53 -5.60 11.13 0.12
N VAL A 54 -5.48 9.92 -0.42
CA VAL A 54 -6.64 9.07 -0.72
C VAL A 54 -6.44 7.65 -0.18
N SER A 55 -7.53 6.95 0.07
CA SER A 55 -7.50 5.52 0.43
C SER A 55 -6.98 4.65 -0.72
N LYS A 56 -6.57 3.42 -0.40
CA LYS A 56 -6.20 2.41 -1.40
C LYS A 56 -7.34 2.21 -2.41
N GLY A 57 -6.98 2.08 -3.69
CA GLY A 57 -7.92 1.77 -4.76
C GLY A 57 -8.64 2.98 -5.34
N THR A 58 -8.33 4.20 -4.89
CA THR A 58 -8.84 5.44 -5.51
C THR A 58 -8.23 5.65 -6.89
N TYR A 59 -9.09 5.86 -7.88
CA TYR A 59 -8.69 6.22 -9.23
C TYR A 59 -8.68 7.74 -9.37
N ILE A 60 -7.49 8.35 -9.33
CA ILE A 60 -7.33 9.80 -9.52
C ILE A 60 -7.93 10.28 -10.85
N ARG A 61 -7.95 9.42 -11.87
CA ARG A 61 -8.66 9.67 -13.14
C ARG A 61 -10.16 9.86 -12.95
N ALA A 62 -10.82 8.92 -12.26
CA ALA A 62 -12.25 9.02 -11.96
C ALA A 62 -12.56 10.21 -11.05
N LEU A 63 -11.68 10.51 -10.09
CA LEU A 63 -11.83 11.70 -9.24
C LEU A 63 -11.75 12.99 -10.06
N SER A 64 -10.83 13.08 -11.02
CA SER A 64 -10.68 14.25 -11.89
C SER A 64 -11.89 14.42 -12.81
N GLU A 65 -12.42 13.32 -13.37
CA GLU A 65 -13.65 13.32 -14.17
C GLU A 65 -14.86 13.76 -13.34
N TYR A 66 -14.98 13.25 -12.11
CA TYR A 66 -16.02 13.64 -11.16
C TYR A 66 -15.98 15.14 -10.85
N ILE A 67 -14.83 15.67 -10.45
CA ILE A 67 -14.66 17.11 -10.15
C ILE A 67 -15.04 17.97 -11.37
N ALA A 68 -14.63 17.57 -12.58
CA ALA A 68 -15.01 18.30 -13.79
C ALA A 68 -16.53 18.29 -14.03
N GLY A 69 -17.19 17.15 -13.78
CA GLY A 69 -18.64 17.02 -13.85
C GLY A 69 -19.37 17.94 -12.87
N GLU A 70 -18.88 18.03 -11.63
CA GLU A 70 -19.39 18.98 -10.62
C GLU A 70 -19.21 20.44 -11.03
N LEU A 71 -18.16 20.74 -11.81
CA LEU A 71 -17.93 22.07 -12.40
C LEU A 71 -18.74 22.31 -13.69
N GLY A 72 -19.63 21.39 -14.08
CA GLY A 72 -20.46 21.51 -15.29
C GLY A 72 -19.68 21.35 -16.59
N THR A 73 -18.52 20.67 -16.56
CA THR A 73 -17.68 20.45 -17.74
C THR A 73 -17.16 19.02 -17.82
N VAL A 74 -16.29 18.76 -18.79
CA VAL A 74 -15.56 17.49 -18.91
C VAL A 74 -14.09 17.72 -18.63
N GLY A 75 -13.44 16.73 -18.02
CA GLY A 75 -12.04 16.80 -17.64
C GLY A 75 -11.37 15.46 -17.80
N MET A 76 -10.07 15.50 -18.10
CA MET A 76 -9.23 14.31 -18.14
C MET A 76 -7.93 14.57 -17.41
N THR A 77 -7.38 13.53 -16.78
CA THR A 77 -6.06 13.61 -16.17
C THR A 77 -4.99 13.67 -17.26
N THR A 78 -4.27 14.79 -17.35
CA THR A 78 -3.17 14.97 -18.31
C THR A 78 -1.80 14.70 -17.71
N ARG A 79 -1.64 14.85 -16.39
CA ARG A 79 -0.43 14.52 -15.63
C ARG A 79 -0.83 13.95 -14.28
N LEU A 80 -0.08 12.96 -13.81
CA LEU A 80 -0.26 12.34 -12.50
C LEU A 80 1.10 11.95 -11.94
N ARG A 81 1.40 12.40 -10.73
CA ARG A 81 2.59 11.99 -9.99
C ARG A 81 2.16 11.52 -8.61
N ARG A 82 2.51 10.28 -8.26
CA ARG A 82 2.38 9.78 -6.89
C ARG A 82 3.56 10.29 -6.09
N THR A 83 3.30 11.07 -5.04
CA THR A 83 4.34 11.71 -4.22
C THR A 83 4.70 10.93 -2.97
N ALA A 84 3.84 10.02 -2.51
CA ALA A 84 4.12 9.14 -1.39
C ALA A 84 3.24 7.88 -1.41
N ILE A 85 3.65 6.85 -0.68
CA ILE A 85 2.85 5.69 -0.30
C ILE A 85 3.05 5.49 1.20
N ALA A 86 1.97 5.61 1.99
CA ALA A 86 2.08 5.69 3.45
C ALA A 86 3.17 6.72 3.83
N ASP A 87 4.16 6.32 4.61
CA ASP A 87 5.23 7.19 5.11
C ASP A 87 6.49 7.17 4.23
N ILE A 88 6.42 6.59 3.03
CA ILE A 88 7.51 6.54 2.07
C ILE A 88 7.29 7.60 0.99
N SER A 89 8.18 8.59 0.94
CA SER A 89 8.10 9.71 0.01
C SER A 89 8.82 9.42 -1.31
N VAL A 90 8.35 10.01 -2.40
CA VAL A 90 9.06 10.02 -3.69
C VAL A 90 10.40 10.75 -3.60
N ALA A 91 10.60 11.59 -2.59
CA ALA A 91 11.88 12.23 -2.34
C ALA A 91 12.98 11.24 -1.92
N GLU A 92 12.59 10.06 -1.43
CA GLU A 92 13.48 8.96 -1.04
C GLU A 92 13.67 7.94 -2.18
N ALA A 93 12.94 8.11 -3.29
CA ALA A 93 13.04 7.21 -4.42
C ALA A 93 14.39 7.39 -5.12
N CYS A 94 15.02 6.27 -5.48
CA CYS A 94 16.16 6.25 -6.37
C CYS A 94 15.73 6.07 -7.83
N THR A 95 16.60 6.47 -8.73
CA THR A 95 16.50 6.17 -10.16
C THR A 95 16.76 4.69 -10.42
N VAL A 96 16.31 4.21 -11.57
CA VAL A 96 16.57 2.82 -12.00
C VAL A 96 18.07 2.55 -12.12
N GLN A 97 18.86 3.55 -12.52
CA GLN A 97 20.32 3.41 -12.62
C GLN A 97 20.96 3.27 -11.24
N GLU A 98 20.63 4.14 -10.28
CA GLU A 98 21.14 4.04 -8.90
C GLU A 98 20.77 2.71 -8.24
N LEU A 99 19.58 2.17 -8.54
CA LEU A 99 19.17 0.83 -8.09
C LEU A 99 20.00 -0.28 -8.75
N ALA A 100 20.37 -0.13 -10.02
CA ALA A 100 21.19 -1.11 -10.73
C ALA A 100 22.64 -1.10 -10.24
N ASP A 101 23.16 0.08 -9.89
CA ASP A 101 24.54 0.26 -9.45
C ASP A 101 24.78 -0.28 -8.03
N ASP A 102 23.81 -0.08 -7.13
CA ASP A 102 23.90 -0.55 -5.74
C ASP A 102 22.53 -0.95 -5.17
N PRO A 103 22.03 -2.15 -5.48
CA PRO A 103 20.68 -2.54 -5.11
C PRO A 103 20.48 -2.67 -3.60
N GLN A 104 21.51 -3.11 -2.86
CA GLN A 104 21.39 -3.40 -1.42
C GLN A 104 21.12 -2.13 -0.62
N THR A 105 21.82 -1.03 -0.90
CA THR A 105 21.61 0.23 -0.17
C THR A 105 20.31 0.96 -0.53
N LYS A 106 19.57 0.47 -1.54
CA LYS A 106 18.29 1.04 -1.97
C LYS A 106 17.08 0.24 -1.49
N VAL A 107 17.29 -0.91 -0.84
CA VAL A 107 16.20 -1.66 -0.22
C VAL A 107 15.74 -0.92 1.03
N ILE A 108 14.42 -0.79 1.18
CA ILE A 108 13.82 -0.27 2.41
C ILE A 108 13.56 -1.45 3.33
N ASP A 109 14.06 -1.37 4.56
CA ASP A 109 13.84 -2.37 5.60
C ASP A 109 12.33 -2.62 5.80
N ALA A 110 11.93 -3.88 5.81
CA ALA A 110 10.57 -4.30 6.10
C ALA A 110 10.10 -3.79 7.47
N ALA A 111 10.99 -3.70 8.46
CA ALA A 111 10.70 -3.15 9.78
C ALA A 111 10.22 -1.70 9.69
N ARG A 112 10.79 -0.89 8.78
CA ARG A 112 10.34 0.49 8.57
C ARG A 112 8.92 0.53 7.99
N ILE A 113 8.61 -0.33 7.03
CA ILE A 113 7.27 -0.41 6.40
C ILE A 113 6.20 -0.80 7.43
N LEU A 114 6.57 -1.65 8.39
CA LEU A 114 5.67 -2.23 9.39
C LEU A 114 5.72 -1.53 10.75
N SER A 115 6.43 -0.40 10.85
CA SER A 115 6.61 0.38 12.08
C SER A 115 5.32 0.91 12.71
N HIS A 116 4.21 0.90 11.96
CA HIS A 116 2.88 1.26 12.44
C HIS A 116 2.17 0.13 13.22
N LEU A 117 2.70 -1.10 13.18
CA LEU A 117 2.18 -2.22 13.96
C LEU A 117 2.69 -2.16 15.41
N PRO A 118 1.90 -2.62 16.39
CA PRO A 118 2.45 -2.93 17.71
C PRO A 118 3.54 -3.99 17.56
N SER A 119 4.53 -3.98 18.46
CA SER A 119 5.65 -4.91 18.41
C SER A 119 5.79 -5.76 19.67
N ILE A 120 6.39 -6.94 19.50
CA ILE A 120 6.83 -7.81 20.58
C ILE A 120 8.28 -8.22 20.37
N GLU A 121 9.02 -8.30 21.47
CA GLU A 121 10.37 -8.86 21.50
C GLU A 121 10.33 -10.29 22.02
N LEU A 122 11.04 -11.18 21.32
CA LEU A 122 11.19 -12.58 21.70
C LEU A 122 12.59 -12.85 22.24
N ASP A 123 12.67 -13.67 23.29
CA ASP A 123 13.95 -14.17 23.77
C ASP A 123 14.61 -15.12 22.74
N GLN A 124 15.82 -15.58 23.04
CA GLN A 124 16.59 -16.43 22.12
C GLN A 124 15.89 -17.77 21.80
N ALA A 125 15.26 -18.40 22.79
CA ALA A 125 14.60 -19.69 22.64
C ALA A 125 13.29 -19.55 21.85
N GLN A 126 12.53 -18.50 22.13
CA GLN A 126 11.33 -18.10 21.40
C GLN A 126 11.66 -17.72 19.96
N THR A 127 12.74 -16.97 19.73
CA THR A 127 13.20 -16.58 18.38
C THR A 127 13.47 -17.81 17.52
N ALA A 128 14.23 -18.80 18.03
CA ALA A 128 14.51 -20.02 17.29
C ALA A 128 13.22 -20.79 16.93
N ARG A 129 12.26 -20.85 17.87
CA ARG A 129 10.96 -21.50 17.63
C ARG A 129 10.11 -20.73 16.60
N PHE A 130 10.10 -19.40 16.71
CA PHE A 130 9.37 -18.52 15.79
C PHE A 130 9.93 -18.60 14.36
N SER A 131 11.25 -18.64 14.19
CA SER A 131 11.92 -18.82 12.89
C SER A 131 11.52 -20.11 12.18
N HIS A 132 11.07 -21.13 12.92
CA HIS A 132 10.52 -22.37 12.36
C HIS A 132 8.99 -22.37 12.22
N GLY A 133 8.34 -21.21 12.39
CA GLY A 133 6.89 -21.06 12.29
C GLY A 133 6.11 -21.69 13.45
N MET A 134 6.76 -21.98 14.57
CA MET A 134 6.08 -22.56 15.73
C MET A 134 5.25 -21.52 16.48
N ARG A 135 4.11 -21.96 17.03
CA ARG A 135 3.31 -21.17 17.98
C ARG A 135 4.03 -21.07 19.31
N LEU A 136 3.88 -19.91 19.96
CA LEU A 136 4.48 -19.62 21.26
C LEU A 136 3.38 -19.23 22.26
N PRO A 137 3.32 -19.83 23.44
CA PRO A 137 2.37 -19.43 24.46
C PRO A 137 2.66 -18.00 24.94
N THR A 138 1.61 -17.26 25.27
CA THR A 138 1.69 -15.89 25.78
C THR A 138 0.48 -15.52 26.64
N GLU A 139 0.71 -14.67 27.64
CA GLU A 139 -0.36 -14.10 28.48
C GLU A 139 -0.84 -12.73 27.96
N LEU A 140 -0.31 -12.28 26.81
CA LEU A 140 -0.68 -11.02 26.19
C LEU A 140 -2.09 -11.08 25.58
N SER A 141 -2.73 -9.93 25.49
CA SER A 141 -4.07 -9.81 24.91
C SER A 141 -4.10 -10.04 23.40
N ASP A 142 -5.23 -10.55 22.91
CA ASP A 142 -5.49 -10.75 21.50
C ASP A 142 -5.19 -9.49 20.67
N THR A 143 -4.39 -9.66 19.63
CA THR A 143 -3.88 -8.58 18.78
C THR A 143 -3.83 -9.08 17.34
N ALA A 144 -4.41 -8.30 16.42
CA ALA A 144 -4.63 -8.74 15.04
C ALA A 144 -3.34 -8.98 14.26
N ASP A 145 -2.48 -7.97 14.14
CA ASP A 145 -1.16 -8.07 13.49
C ASP A 145 -0.13 -7.34 14.36
N MET A 146 1.04 -7.95 14.54
CA MET A 146 2.16 -7.37 15.27
C MET A 146 3.50 -7.68 14.62
N ALA A 147 4.42 -6.72 14.70
CA ALA A 147 5.80 -6.89 14.32
C ALA A 147 6.55 -7.69 15.39
N VAL A 148 7.29 -8.71 14.98
CA VAL A 148 8.04 -9.57 15.90
C VAL A 148 9.53 -9.28 15.74
N TYR A 149 10.22 -9.03 16.85
CA TYR A 149 11.65 -8.78 16.90
C TYR A 149 12.36 -9.79 17.82
N SER A 150 13.63 -10.07 17.57
CA SER A 150 14.48 -10.77 18.53
C SER A 150 14.98 -9.82 19.61
N ALA A 151 15.48 -10.36 20.73
CA ALA A 151 16.21 -9.60 21.75
C ALA A 151 17.44 -8.82 21.24
N ALA A 152 17.94 -9.13 20.04
CA ALA A 152 19.01 -8.38 19.38
C ALA A 152 18.49 -7.25 18.47
N GLY A 153 17.18 -6.98 18.46
CA GLY A 153 16.54 -5.96 17.62
C GLY A 153 16.32 -6.37 16.16
N ARG A 154 16.59 -7.64 15.79
CA ARG A 154 16.36 -8.12 14.42
C ARG A 154 14.88 -8.35 14.17
N PHE A 155 14.34 -7.81 13.08
CA PHE A 155 12.97 -8.08 12.65
C PHE A 155 12.83 -9.53 12.18
N LEU A 156 11.86 -10.25 12.74
CA LEU A 156 11.61 -11.68 12.49
C LEU A 156 10.38 -11.93 11.62
N GLY A 157 9.48 -10.95 11.50
CA GLY A 157 8.26 -11.06 10.70
C GLY A 157 7.01 -10.55 11.42
N ILE A 158 5.85 -11.12 11.07
CA ILE A 158 4.54 -10.69 11.57
C ILE A 158 3.85 -11.87 12.24
N ALA A 159 3.20 -11.59 13.36
CA ALA A 159 2.36 -12.53 14.07
C ALA A 159 1.01 -11.94 14.45
N LYS A 160 0.10 -12.80 14.86
CA LYS A 160 -1.13 -12.43 15.57
C LYS A 160 -1.12 -13.06 16.96
N ILE A 161 -1.73 -12.40 17.94
CA ILE A 161 -2.04 -13.03 19.24
C ILE A 161 -3.51 -13.38 19.26
N ALA A 162 -3.80 -14.64 19.57
CA ALA A 162 -5.16 -15.12 19.73
C ALA A 162 -5.17 -16.26 20.76
N SER A 163 -6.15 -16.31 21.66
CA SER A 163 -6.35 -17.51 22.49
C SER A 163 -5.12 -17.95 23.30
N GLY A 164 -4.33 -16.99 23.79
CA GLY A 164 -3.14 -17.26 24.61
C GLY A 164 -1.89 -17.73 23.85
N ASP A 165 -1.88 -17.61 22.51
CA ASP A 165 -0.75 -17.98 21.67
C ASP A 165 -0.37 -16.86 20.70
N ILE A 166 0.93 -16.74 20.43
CA ILE A 166 1.51 -16.01 19.31
C ILE A 166 1.53 -16.95 18.09
N TYR A 167 0.82 -16.57 17.03
CA TYR A 167 0.76 -17.29 15.77
C TYR A 167 1.61 -16.57 14.72
N PRO A 168 2.71 -17.18 14.24
CA PRO A 168 3.43 -16.66 13.09
C PRO A 168 2.50 -16.60 11.86
N GLN A 169 2.38 -15.43 11.23
CA GLN A 169 1.69 -15.24 9.95
C GLN A 169 2.70 -15.13 8.80
N LEU A 170 3.84 -14.49 9.07
CA LEU A 170 4.96 -14.36 8.17
C LEU A 170 6.24 -14.49 9.00
N VAL A 171 7.15 -15.36 8.57
CA VAL A 171 8.48 -15.49 9.16
C VAL A 171 9.50 -15.08 8.11
N ILE A 172 10.43 -14.22 8.52
CA ILE A 172 11.58 -13.83 7.73
C ILE A 172 12.80 -14.43 8.41
N ASP A 173 13.35 -15.46 7.78
CA ASP A 173 14.55 -16.13 8.25
C ASP A 173 15.73 -15.83 7.31
N GLY A 174 16.88 -15.47 7.89
CA GLY A 174 18.04 -14.91 7.19
C GLY A 174 18.24 -13.41 7.44
N ASP A 175 19.45 -12.92 7.14
CA ASP A 175 19.74 -11.49 7.13
C ASP A 175 18.98 -10.87 5.94
N LEU A 176 18.04 -9.97 6.24
CA LEU A 176 17.48 -9.09 5.22
C LEU A 176 18.63 -8.24 4.66
N PRO A 177 18.77 -8.11 3.33
CA PRO A 177 19.83 -7.30 2.73
C PRO A 177 19.73 -5.83 3.12
#